data_AF-A0A2K3QA66-F1
#
_entry.id   AF-A0A2K3QA66-F1
#
_cell.length_a   1.000
_cell.length_b   1.000
_cell.length_c   1.000
_cell.angle_alpha   90.00
_cell.angle_beta   90.00
_cell.angle_gamma   90.00
#
_symmetry.space_group_name_H-M   'P 1'
#
loop_
_entity.id
_entity.type
_entity.pdbx_description
1 polymer ?
#
loop_
_entity_poly.entity_id
_entity_poly.type
_entity_poly.pdbx_seq_one_letter_code
_entity_poly.pdbx_strand_id
1 'polypeptide(L)'
;MALSGFWLAVLGALLFVSPLRAAKTCYYIDGSEADGTQMPCNTVAEFSSCCSLAKDRPDICLSSGLCYAQASGYEGLIYSNGCTDRTGKAAECPHFCPDRTNGWKGGPAVGLYNVLQCDAGNKYCCRKVGDQRNCCSNSTAVVSINIGLLQLPTKTTSVGAGATATVTASAASAASAACNAVQNASAPAQNACPKDNTAIVGGAVGGVLGAALLASLGALAALCMRRPKAQDAHAPEEYANKDGGPPQELPARPIHEMPGS
;
A
#
# COMPACT_ATOMS: atom_id res chain seq x y z
N MET A 1 -10.69 26.59 42.92
CA MET A 1 -10.32 26.81 41.51
C MET A 1 -8.86 26.39 41.30
N ALA A 2 -8.57 25.09 41.15
CA ALA A 2 -7.19 24.63 40.87
C ALA A 2 -7.11 23.20 40.30
N LEU A 3 -8.21 22.64 39.79
CA LEU A 3 -8.25 21.24 39.32
C LEU A 3 -8.56 21.09 37.81
N SER A 4 -8.85 22.19 37.10
CA SER A 4 -9.23 22.15 35.67
C SER A 4 -8.03 22.23 34.70
N GLY A 5 -6.83 22.62 35.18
CA GLY A 5 -5.66 22.79 34.32
C GLY A 5 -4.90 21.49 34.02
N PHE A 6 -4.97 20.49 34.92
CA PHE A 6 -4.19 19.25 34.79
C PHE A 6 -4.76 18.31 33.72
N TRP A 7 -6.08 18.31 33.52
CA TRP A 7 -6.75 17.43 32.55
C TRP A 7 -6.55 17.88 31.09
N LEU A 8 -6.42 19.20 30.85
CA LEU A 8 -6.13 19.74 29.52
C LEU A 8 -4.69 19.45 29.07
N ALA A 9 -3.74 19.37 29.99
CA ALA A 9 -2.34 19.02 29.68
C ALA A 9 -2.18 17.53 29.30
N VAL A 10 -2.94 16.62 29.93
CA VAL A 10 -2.87 15.18 29.64
C VAL A 10 -3.56 14.82 28.32
N LEU A 11 -4.66 15.48 27.95
CA LEU A 11 -5.29 15.30 26.63
C LEU A 11 -4.46 15.87 25.47
N GLY A 12 -3.65 16.91 25.70
CA GLY A 12 -2.75 17.47 24.69
C GLY A 12 -1.54 16.58 24.36
N ALA A 13 -1.05 15.80 25.33
CA ALA A 13 0.12 14.94 25.17
C ALA A 13 -0.16 13.63 24.42
N LEU A 14 -1.42 13.19 24.34
CA LEU A 14 -1.82 11.94 23.67
C LEU A 14 -2.10 12.08 22.17
N LEU A 15 -2.11 13.31 21.61
CA LEU A 15 -2.44 13.56 20.21
C LEU A 15 -1.23 13.64 19.25
N PHE A 16 0.01 13.50 19.73
CA PHE A 16 1.22 13.69 18.90
C PHE A 16 2.17 12.49 18.79
N VAL A 17 1.81 11.30 19.30
CA VAL A 17 2.59 10.08 19.06
C VAL A 17 1.95 9.29 17.93
N SER A 18 1.92 9.88 16.73
CA SER A 18 1.87 9.05 15.52
C SER A 18 3.28 8.48 15.35
N PRO A 19 3.49 7.15 15.37
CA PRO A 19 4.79 6.61 15.01
C PRO A 19 5.01 6.99 13.54
N LEU A 20 5.89 7.96 13.27
CA LEU A 20 6.56 8.06 11.97
C LEU A 20 7.31 6.73 11.82
N ARG A 21 6.69 5.73 11.21
CA ARG A 21 7.42 4.57 10.74
C ARG A 21 8.32 5.09 9.63
N ALA A 22 9.61 5.22 9.94
CA ALA A 22 10.64 5.53 8.95
C ALA A 22 10.44 4.58 7.75
N ALA A 23 10.40 5.14 6.55
CA ALA A 23 10.33 4.35 5.34
C ALA A 23 11.54 3.40 5.33
N LYS A 24 11.29 2.12 5.05
CA LYS A 24 12.38 1.14 5.00
C LYS A 24 13.25 1.41 3.78
N THR A 25 14.55 1.46 4.00
CA THR A 25 15.54 1.56 2.93
C THR A 25 15.46 0.33 2.04
N CYS A 26 15.37 0.55 0.74
CA CYS A 26 15.46 -0.49 -0.27
C CYS A 26 16.90 -0.64 -0.75
N TYR A 27 17.29 -1.87 -1.03
CA TYR A 27 18.59 -2.20 -1.61
C TYR A 27 18.37 -2.91 -2.95
N TYR A 28 19.29 -2.71 -3.89
CA TYR A 28 19.35 -3.48 -5.13
C TYR A 28 19.85 -4.91 -4.87
N ILE A 29 19.78 -5.77 -5.89
CA ILE A 29 20.16 -7.20 -5.77
C ILE A 29 21.64 -7.37 -5.37
N ASP A 30 22.50 -6.42 -5.73
CA ASP A 30 23.92 -6.42 -5.34
C ASP A 30 24.17 -5.87 -3.92
N GLY A 31 23.12 -5.49 -3.20
CA GLY A 31 23.19 -4.93 -1.84
C GLY A 31 23.55 -3.44 -1.78
N SER A 32 23.67 -2.76 -2.92
CA SER A 32 23.79 -1.31 -2.95
C SER A 32 22.47 -0.65 -2.56
N GLU A 33 22.55 0.49 -1.89
CA GLU A 33 21.36 1.25 -1.49
C GLU A 33 20.65 1.81 -2.73
N ALA A 34 19.33 1.68 -2.75
CA ALA A 34 18.54 2.15 -3.85
C ALA A 34 18.12 3.62 -3.70
N ASP A 35 17.83 4.27 -4.83
CA ASP A 35 17.37 5.66 -4.80
C ASP A 35 15.98 5.80 -4.14
N GLY A 36 15.61 7.04 -3.83
CA GLY A 36 14.34 7.35 -3.16
C GLY A 36 13.07 7.05 -3.97
N THR A 37 13.19 6.58 -5.23
CA THR A 37 12.03 6.10 -5.99
C THR A 37 11.62 4.68 -5.59
N GLN A 38 12.55 3.92 -5.01
CA GLN A 38 12.32 2.54 -4.59
C GLN A 38 11.65 2.50 -3.22
N MET A 39 10.55 1.76 -3.13
CA MET A 39 9.78 1.59 -1.90
C MET A 39 9.40 0.12 -1.74
N PRO A 40 9.24 -0.37 -0.49
CA PRO A 40 8.83 -1.74 -0.25
C PRO A 40 7.39 -1.98 -0.71
N CYS A 41 7.17 -3.10 -1.38
CA CYS A 41 5.84 -3.59 -1.74
C CYS A 41 4.94 -3.87 -0.53
N ASN A 42 5.55 -4.26 0.58
CA ASN A 42 4.90 -4.47 1.86
C ASN A 42 5.59 -3.61 2.93
N THR A 43 4.95 -2.50 3.30
CA THR A 43 5.48 -1.53 4.27
C THR A 43 5.41 -2.01 5.72
N VAL A 44 4.68 -3.10 6.00
CA VAL A 44 4.52 -3.65 7.37
C VAL A 44 5.38 -4.89 7.63
N ALA A 45 5.75 -5.65 6.60
CA ALA A 45 6.64 -6.81 6.72
C ALA A 45 8.06 -6.39 7.06
N GLU A 46 8.79 -7.19 7.85
CA GLU A 46 10.20 -6.96 8.21
C GLU A 46 11.08 -6.79 6.96
N PHE A 47 11.00 -7.77 6.08
CA PHE A 47 11.59 -7.75 4.75
C PHE A 47 10.51 -7.73 3.68
N SER A 48 10.76 -6.97 2.62
CA SER A 48 9.87 -6.87 1.47
C SER A 48 10.70 -6.66 0.21
N SER A 49 10.24 -7.23 -0.91
CA SER A 49 10.69 -6.78 -2.22
C SER A 49 10.44 -5.29 -2.41
N CYS A 50 11.27 -4.65 -3.23
CA CYS A 50 11.20 -3.23 -3.50
C CYS A 50 10.90 -2.97 -4.98
N CYS A 51 9.98 -2.07 -5.26
CA CYS A 51 9.69 -1.60 -6.62
C CYS A 51 9.79 -0.09 -6.69
N SER A 52 9.87 0.44 -7.91
CA SER A 52 9.86 1.90 -8.13
C SER A 52 8.42 2.41 -7.96
N LEU A 53 8.03 2.76 -6.73
CA LEU A 53 6.68 3.19 -6.36
C LEU A 53 6.59 4.70 -6.11
N ALA A 54 7.68 5.38 -5.78
CA ALA A 54 7.69 6.81 -5.54
C ALA A 54 7.96 7.60 -6.83
N LYS A 55 7.04 7.48 -7.80
CA LYS A 55 7.03 8.17 -9.11
C LYS A 55 5.60 8.32 -9.63
N ASP A 56 5.40 9.18 -10.64
CA ASP A 56 4.07 9.50 -11.20
C ASP A 56 3.25 8.28 -11.65
N ARG A 57 3.93 7.30 -12.28
CA ARG A 57 3.37 6.01 -12.65
C ARG A 57 4.06 4.92 -11.83
N PRO A 58 3.58 4.65 -10.60
CA PRO A 58 4.20 3.67 -9.72
C PRO A 58 4.11 2.29 -10.33
N ASP A 59 5.18 1.50 -10.20
CA ASP A 59 5.16 0.12 -10.66
C ASP A 59 4.20 -0.72 -9.82
N ILE A 60 3.76 -1.85 -10.37
CA ILE A 60 2.87 -2.77 -9.66
C ILE A 60 3.69 -3.89 -9.05
N CYS A 61 3.55 -4.07 -7.74
CA CYS A 61 4.16 -5.20 -7.05
C CYS A 61 3.46 -6.50 -7.46
N LEU A 62 4.23 -7.56 -7.65
CA LEU A 62 3.69 -8.91 -7.83
C LEU A 62 3.83 -9.70 -6.54
N SER A 63 2.94 -10.66 -6.29
CA SER A 63 2.98 -11.51 -5.08
C SER A 63 4.23 -12.39 -4.98
N SER A 64 4.97 -12.53 -6.08
CA SER A 64 6.26 -13.19 -6.15
C SER A 64 7.41 -12.31 -5.61
N GLY A 65 7.19 -11.01 -5.46
CA GLY A 65 8.22 -10.02 -5.17
C GLY A 65 8.85 -9.38 -6.42
N LEU A 66 8.45 -9.81 -7.62
CA LEU A 66 8.78 -9.11 -8.87
C LEU A 66 8.00 -7.79 -8.98
N CYS A 67 8.45 -6.94 -9.90
CA CYS A 67 7.83 -5.67 -10.21
C CYS A 67 7.34 -5.65 -11.67
N TYR A 68 6.18 -5.05 -11.90
CA TYR A 68 5.61 -4.84 -13.22
C TYR A 68 5.65 -3.35 -13.57
N ALA A 69 6.48 -2.99 -14.54
CA ALA A 69 6.80 -1.61 -14.86
C ALA A 69 5.63 -0.86 -15.51
N GLN A 70 5.41 0.37 -15.05
CA GLN A 70 4.39 1.31 -15.55
C GLN A 70 5.00 2.56 -16.20
N ALA A 71 6.32 2.74 -16.14
CA ALA A 71 7.02 3.90 -16.69
C ALA A 71 7.11 3.87 -18.22
N SER A 72 7.15 5.06 -18.83
CA SER A 72 7.26 5.24 -20.28
C SER A 72 8.48 4.55 -20.87
N GLY A 73 8.27 3.76 -21.91
CA GLY A 73 9.32 3.01 -22.61
C GLY A 73 9.68 1.69 -21.94
N TYR A 74 9.10 1.40 -20.77
CA TYR A 74 9.31 0.17 -20.00
C TYR A 74 7.98 -0.51 -19.65
N GLU A 75 6.85 -0.01 -20.14
CA GLU A 75 5.53 -0.57 -19.82
C GLU A 75 5.48 -2.06 -20.14
N GLY A 76 4.94 -2.83 -19.20
CA GLY A 76 4.77 -4.26 -19.37
C GLY A 76 6.03 -5.10 -19.11
N LEU A 77 7.17 -4.48 -18.82
CA LEU A 77 8.35 -5.23 -18.38
C LEU A 77 8.18 -5.74 -16.96
N ILE A 78 8.46 -7.01 -16.77
CA ILE A 78 8.63 -7.61 -15.46
C ILE A 78 10.11 -7.53 -15.11
N TYR A 79 10.42 -7.10 -13.89
CA TYR A 79 11.79 -6.99 -13.43
C TYR A 79 11.93 -7.49 -11.99
N SER A 80 13.10 -8.03 -11.68
CA SER A 80 13.51 -8.37 -10.33
C SER A 80 14.40 -7.27 -9.82
N ASN A 81 14.00 -6.68 -8.71
CA ASN A 81 14.79 -5.73 -7.95
C ASN A 81 15.26 -6.40 -6.65
N GLY A 82 16.01 -5.69 -5.81
CA GLY A 82 16.29 -6.17 -4.48
C GLY A 82 15.13 -5.97 -3.51
N CYS A 83 15.47 -5.86 -2.23
CA CYS A 83 14.53 -5.85 -1.13
C CYS A 83 15.05 -4.95 0.00
N THR A 84 14.32 -4.88 1.10
CA THR A 84 14.75 -4.11 2.28
C THR A 84 15.84 -4.81 3.10
N ASP A 85 16.24 -6.04 2.75
CA ASP A 85 17.43 -6.69 3.30
C ASP A 85 18.65 -6.36 2.43
N ARG A 86 19.61 -5.64 3.00
CA ARG A 86 20.88 -5.29 2.35
C ARG A 86 21.66 -6.52 1.87
N THR A 87 21.54 -7.65 2.56
CA THR A 87 22.28 -8.86 2.19
C THR A 87 21.60 -9.64 1.09
N GLY A 88 20.32 -9.37 0.81
CA GLY A 88 19.51 -10.13 -0.13
C GLY A 88 19.32 -11.59 0.28
N LYS A 89 19.35 -11.92 1.57
CA LYS A 89 19.26 -13.32 2.06
C LYS A 89 17.93 -13.64 2.71
N ALA A 90 17.14 -12.63 3.08
CA ALA A 90 15.79 -12.85 3.58
C ALA A 90 14.95 -13.63 2.56
N ALA A 91 14.06 -14.48 3.07
CA ALA A 91 13.22 -15.35 2.25
C ALA A 91 12.21 -14.57 1.41
N GLU A 92 11.84 -13.37 1.87
CA GLU A 92 10.93 -12.43 1.23
C GLU A 92 11.60 -11.63 0.10
N CYS A 93 12.92 -11.72 -0.06
CA CYS A 93 13.64 -11.12 -1.17
C CYS A 93 13.46 -11.95 -2.45
N PRO A 94 13.24 -11.31 -3.61
CA PRO A 94 12.94 -12.02 -4.85
C PRO A 94 14.19 -12.71 -5.44
N HIS A 95 14.19 -14.05 -5.42
CA HIS A 95 15.31 -14.89 -5.89
C HIS A 95 14.96 -15.64 -7.18
N PHE A 96 14.65 -14.90 -8.25
CA PHE A 96 14.22 -15.49 -9.54
C PHE A 96 15.36 -15.68 -10.52
N CYS A 97 16.34 -14.78 -10.45
CA CYS A 97 17.45 -14.70 -11.39
C CYS A 97 18.75 -15.10 -10.69
N PRO A 98 19.73 -15.67 -11.42
CA PRO A 98 21.00 -16.04 -10.81
C PRO A 98 21.71 -14.82 -10.24
N ASP A 99 22.01 -14.82 -8.94
CA ASP A 99 22.77 -13.75 -8.29
C ASP A 99 23.83 -14.33 -7.33
N ARG A 100 24.62 -13.44 -6.72
CA ARG A 100 25.70 -13.81 -5.79
C ARG A 100 25.26 -13.88 -4.32
N THR A 101 24.10 -13.32 -3.99
CA THR A 101 23.64 -13.07 -2.63
C THR A 101 22.99 -14.30 -1.98
N ASN A 102 22.40 -15.18 -2.78
CA ASN A 102 21.54 -16.28 -2.28
C ASN A 102 22.03 -17.70 -2.64
N GLY A 103 23.20 -17.84 -3.26
CA GLY A 103 23.68 -19.16 -3.71
C GLY A 103 22.90 -19.78 -4.88
N TRP A 104 22.02 -19.00 -5.53
CA TRP A 104 21.23 -19.44 -6.68
C TRP A 104 22.08 -19.48 -7.95
N LYS A 105 22.60 -20.67 -8.27
CA LYS A 105 23.46 -20.95 -9.45
C LYS A 105 24.73 -20.09 -9.58
N GLY A 106 24.94 -19.10 -8.71
CA GLY A 106 26.02 -18.11 -8.80
C GLY A 106 25.86 -17.21 -10.03
N GLY A 107 25.52 -15.94 -9.83
CA GLY A 107 25.42 -14.94 -10.90
C GLY A 107 26.52 -13.88 -10.90
N PRO A 108 26.54 -12.97 -11.88
CA PRO A 108 27.24 -11.70 -11.75
C PRO A 108 26.56 -10.82 -10.68
N ALA A 109 27.33 -9.89 -10.07
CA ALA A 109 26.74 -8.83 -9.26
C ALA A 109 26.02 -7.85 -10.20
N VAL A 110 24.70 -7.75 -10.05
CA VAL A 110 23.86 -6.81 -10.81
C VAL A 110 22.90 -6.15 -9.85
N GLY A 111 22.57 -4.87 -10.10
CA GLY A 111 21.57 -4.20 -9.28
C GLY A 111 20.14 -4.67 -9.59
N LEU A 112 19.86 -5.02 -10.85
CA LEU A 112 18.52 -5.33 -11.34
C LEU A 112 18.55 -6.31 -12.52
N TYR A 113 17.52 -7.15 -12.61
CA TYR A 113 17.26 -8.03 -13.74
C TYR A 113 15.94 -7.68 -14.42
N ASN A 114 15.92 -7.69 -15.75
CA ASN A 114 14.69 -7.82 -16.53
C ASN A 114 14.34 -9.31 -16.63
N VAL A 115 13.06 -9.63 -16.44
CA VAL A 115 12.51 -10.98 -16.50
C VAL A 115 11.61 -11.06 -17.73
N LEU A 116 12.10 -11.73 -18.77
CA LEU A 116 11.41 -11.82 -20.06
C LEU A 116 10.67 -13.15 -20.17
N GLN A 117 9.40 -13.11 -20.58
CA GLN A 117 8.66 -14.33 -20.88
C GLN A 117 9.15 -14.95 -22.19
N CYS A 118 9.46 -16.24 -22.16
CA CYS A 118 9.99 -16.97 -23.30
C CYS A 118 8.96 -17.85 -23.99
N ASP A 119 8.03 -18.39 -23.21
CA ASP A 119 6.94 -19.22 -23.69
C ASP A 119 5.72 -19.06 -22.77
N ALA A 120 4.58 -19.57 -23.20
CA ALA A 120 3.37 -19.61 -22.39
C ALA A 120 3.62 -20.33 -21.05
N GLY A 121 2.92 -19.90 -20.01
CA GLY A 121 3.04 -20.46 -18.67
C GLY A 121 4.22 -19.90 -17.88
N ASN A 122 5.11 -20.77 -17.42
CA ASN A 122 6.10 -20.44 -16.39
C ASN A 122 7.54 -20.30 -16.92
N LYS A 123 7.75 -20.18 -18.24
CA LYS A 123 9.09 -20.10 -18.85
C LYS A 123 9.52 -18.65 -19.04
N TYR A 124 10.55 -18.25 -18.30
CA TYR A 124 11.11 -16.91 -18.34
C TYR A 124 12.63 -16.97 -18.48
N CYS A 125 13.26 -15.86 -18.83
CA CYS A 125 14.71 -15.73 -18.76
C CYS A 125 15.09 -14.40 -18.11
N CYS A 126 16.26 -14.40 -17.48
CA CYS A 126 16.80 -13.24 -16.81
C CYS A 126 17.87 -12.59 -17.68
N ARG A 127 17.80 -11.26 -17.81
CA ARG A 127 18.86 -10.46 -18.43
C ARG A 127 19.16 -9.25 -17.58
N LYS A 128 20.43 -8.87 -17.51
CA LYS A 128 20.87 -7.68 -16.76
C LYS A 128 20.14 -6.44 -17.30
N VAL A 129 19.82 -5.49 -16.41
CA VAL A 129 19.33 -4.18 -16.84
C VAL A 129 20.24 -3.55 -17.90
N GLY A 130 19.64 -2.94 -18.93
CA GLY A 130 20.33 -2.37 -20.09
C GLY A 130 20.69 -3.38 -21.19
N ASP A 131 20.64 -4.69 -20.93
CA ASP A 131 20.78 -5.70 -21.98
C ASP A 131 19.44 -5.85 -22.74
N GLN A 132 19.46 -5.54 -24.04
CA GLN A 132 18.29 -5.64 -24.90
C GLN A 132 18.22 -6.97 -25.67
N ARG A 133 19.24 -7.84 -25.56
CA ARG A 133 19.26 -9.13 -26.24
C ARG A 133 18.15 -10.03 -25.69
N ASN A 134 17.58 -10.84 -26.56
CA ASN A 134 16.61 -11.85 -26.17
C ASN A 134 17.35 -13.03 -25.53
N CYS A 135 17.05 -13.35 -24.28
CA CYS A 135 17.68 -14.45 -23.54
C CYS A 135 16.95 -15.79 -23.70
N CYS A 136 15.81 -15.83 -24.39
CA CYS A 136 14.98 -17.02 -24.52
C CYS A 136 15.56 -18.09 -25.46
N SER A 137 16.48 -17.69 -26.34
CA SER A 137 17.24 -18.61 -27.20
C SER A 137 18.34 -19.34 -26.43
N ASN A 138 18.70 -18.89 -25.23
CA ASN A 138 19.70 -19.53 -24.39
C ASN A 138 19.02 -20.43 -23.34
N SER A 139 19.03 -21.73 -23.59
CA SER A 139 18.43 -22.73 -22.68
C SER A 139 19.00 -22.71 -21.26
N THR A 140 20.22 -22.23 -21.06
CA THR A 140 20.82 -22.10 -19.72
C THR A 140 20.35 -20.86 -18.96
N ALA A 141 19.86 -19.85 -19.66
CA ALA A 141 19.30 -18.62 -19.09
C ALA A 141 17.79 -18.72 -18.84
N VAL A 142 17.12 -19.69 -19.47
CA VAL A 142 15.70 -19.96 -19.27
C VAL A 142 15.49 -20.67 -17.92
N VAL A 143 14.59 -20.12 -17.13
CA VAL A 143 14.17 -20.60 -15.82
C VAL A 143 12.65 -20.87 -15.83
N SER A 144 12.22 -21.78 -14.96
CA SER A 144 10.80 -22.00 -14.69
C SER A 144 10.42 -21.29 -13.39
N ILE A 145 9.70 -20.18 -13.48
CA ILE A 145 9.29 -19.35 -12.34
C ILE A 145 7.81 -18.98 -12.41
N ASN A 146 7.18 -18.84 -11.26
CA ASN A 146 5.85 -18.25 -11.15
C ASN A 146 5.99 -16.77 -10.83
N ILE A 147 5.53 -15.89 -11.73
CA ILE A 147 5.64 -14.44 -11.53
C ILE A 147 4.62 -13.88 -10.53
N GLY A 148 3.69 -14.70 -10.03
CA GLY A 148 2.68 -14.31 -9.05
C GLY A 148 1.50 -13.54 -9.64
N LEU A 149 0.73 -12.94 -8.74
CA LEU A 149 -0.44 -12.11 -9.05
C LEU A 149 -0.08 -10.63 -8.89
N LEU A 150 -0.73 -9.76 -9.65
CA LEU A 150 -0.61 -8.32 -9.47
C LEU A 150 -1.22 -7.92 -8.11
N GLN A 151 -0.45 -7.21 -7.30
CA GLN A 151 -0.91 -6.61 -6.07
C GLN A 151 -1.26 -5.15 -6.35
N LEU A 152 -2.53 -4.91 -6.67
CA LEU A 152 -3.03 -3.55 -6.79
C LEU A 152 -3.34 -3.00 -5.39
N PRO A 153 -2.98 -1.75 -5.09
CA PRO A 153 -3.44 -1.12 -3.87
C PRO A 153 -4.97 -1.09 -3.88
N THR A 154 -5.59 -1.68 -2.85
CA THR A 154 -7.04 -1.60 -2.67
C THR A 154 -7.38 -0.13 -2.42
N LYS A 155 -7.98 0.53 -3.41
CA LYS A 155 -8.46 1.90 -3.25
C LYS A 155 -9.53 1.88 -2.16
N THR A 156 -9.18 2.33 -0.96
CA THR A 156 -10.17 2.59 0.09
C THR A 156 -10.98 3.78 -0.40
N THR A 157 -12.15 3.53 -0.98
CA THR A 157 -13.13 4.59 -1.16
C THR A 157 -13.50 5.07 0.24
N SER A 158 -13.15 6.31 0.57
CA SER A 158 -13.70 6.99 1.73
C SER A 158 -15.20 7.17 1.48
N VAL A 159 -16.01 6.18 1.85
CA VAL A 159 -17.46 6.33 1.89
C VAL A 159 -17.73 7.38 2.96
N GLY A 160 -18.25 8.53 2.56
CA GLY A 160 -18.68 9.58 3.47
C GLY A 160 -19.61 9.00 4.54
N ALA A 161 -19.46 9.48 5.78
CA ALA A 161 -20.23 9.04 6.93
C ALA A 161 -21.74 9.02 6.61
N GLY A 162 -22.33 7.83 6.49
CA GLY A 162 -23.78 7.72 6.25
C GLY A 162 -24.28 6.38 5.69
N ALA A 163 -23.42 5.54 5.10
CA ALA A 163 -23.85 4.23 4.61
C ALA A 163 -23.24 3.10 5.46
N THR A 164 -24.10 2.35 6.15
CA THR A 164 -23.75 1.05 6.74
C THR A 164 -23.40 0.09 5.61
N ALA A 165 -22.13 0.01 5.24
CA ALA A 165 -21.64 -0.98 4.30
C ALA A 165 -21.27 -2.26 5.08
N THR A 166 -22.01 -3.34 4.83
CA THR A 166 -21.63 -4.67 5.26
C THR A 166 -20.33 -5.05 4.54
N VAL A 167 -19.21 -5.03 5.27
CA VAL A 167 -17.93 -5.53 4.76
C VAL A 167 -18.00 -7.05 4.74
N THR A 168 -18.36 -7.63 3.60
CA THR A 168 -18.02 -9.02 3.33
C THR A 168 -16.52 -9.07 3.07
N ALA A 169 -15.75 -9.39 4.11
CA ALA A 169 -14.36 -9.76 3.93
C ALA A 169 -14.33 -11.01 3.04
N SER A 170 -13.91 -10.84 1.79
CA SER A 170 -13.38 -11.96 1.02
C SER A 170 -12.07 -12.34 1.69
N ALA A 171 -12.14 -13.24 2.67
CA ALA A 171 -10.99 -14.00 3.10
C ALA A 171 -10.47 -14.71 1.84
N ALA A 172 -9.41 -14.17 1.25
CA ALA A 172 -8.59 -14.94 0.35
C ALA A 172 -8.13 -16.14 1.18
N SER A 173 -8.67 -17.29 0.80
CA SER A 173 -8.34 -18.59 1.34
C SER A 173 -6.82 -18.69 1.44
N ALA A 174 -6.32 -18.71 2.67
CA ALA A 174 -5.04 -19.33 2.96
C ALA A 174 -5.17 -20.77 2.44
N ALA A 175 -4.66 -21.00 1.24
CA ALA A 175 -4.48 -22.33 0.72
C ALA A 175 -3.45 -23.01 1.62
N SER A 176 -3.98 -23.76 2.59
CA SER A 176 -3.48 -25.04 3.05
C SER A 176 -1.97 -25.22 2.93
N ALA A 177 -1.26 -25.01 4.03
CA ALA A 177 -0.10 -25.84 4.32
C ALA A 177 -0.58 -27.29 4.27
N ALA A 178 -0.29 -27.98 3.17
CA ALA A 178 -0.51 -29.41 3.06
C ALA A 178 0.44 -30.08 4.06
N CYS A 179 -0.13 -30.55 5.17
CA CYS A 179 0.52 -31.49 6.05
C CYS A 179 0.68 -32.79 5.27
N ASN A 180 1.84 -33.02 4.64
CA ASN A 180 2.18 -34.35 4.15
C ASN A 180 2.42 -35.25 5.38
N ALA A 181 1.36 -35.86 5.88
CA ALA A 181 1.44 -36.98 6.80
C ALA A 181 1.87 -38.22 6.00
N VAL A 182 3.16 -38.50 5.99
CA VAL A 182 3.66 -39.85 5.68
C VAL A 182 3.20 -40.75 6.82
N GLN A 183 2.32 -41.69 6.50
CA GLN A 183 1.94 -42.79 7.39
C GLN A 183 3.15 -43.71 7.61
N ASN A 184 3.71 -43.73 8.82
CA ASN A 184 4.28 -44.95 9.36
C ASN A 184 4.23 -44.95 10.89
N ALA A 185 3.83 -46.09 11.45
CA ALA A 185 3.42 -46.29 12.84
C ALA A 185 4.56 -46.17 13.87
N SER A 186 4.27 -45.52 15.01
CA SER A 186 4.45 -45.98 16.41
C SER A 186 4.80 -44.86 17.41
N ALA A 187 3.91 -44.65 18.39
CA ALA A 187 4.10 -44.02 19.72
C ALA A 187 4.30 -42.47 19.84
N PRO A 188 3.92 -41.86 20.99
CA PRO A 188 3.25 -40.56 21.03
C PRO A 188 4.13 -39.38 21.48
N ALA A 189 3.91 -38.20 20.89
CA ALA A 189 4.26 -36.93 21.54
C ALA A 189 3.44 -35.77 20.95
N GLN A 190 2.54 -35.26 21.80
CA GLN A 190 2.06 -33.87 21.94
C GLN A 190 2.48 -32.89 20.82
N ASN A 191 1.54 -32.47 19.98
CA ASN A 191 1.61 -31.20 19.25
C ASN A 191 0.21 -30.60 19.14
N ALA A 192 -0.18 -29.82 20.16
CA ALA A 192 -1.36 -28.96 20.08
C ALA A 192 -1.04 -27.74 19.20
N CYS A 193 -1.88 -27.48 18.21
CA CYS A 193 -1.78 -26.27 17.37
C CYS A 193 -1.90 -25.00 18.25
N PRO A 194 -1.10 -23.94 17.97
CA PRO A 194 -1.16 -22.71 18.74
C PRO A 194 -2.51 -22.00 18.57
N LYS A 195 -3.03 -21.48 19.69
CA LYS A 195 -4.32 -20.80 19.77
C LYS A 195 -4.20 -19.35 19.28
N ASP A 196 -4.95 -19.02 18.24
CA ASP A 196 -5.07 -17.64 17.73
C ASP A 196 -5.74 -16.71 18.75
N ASN A 197 -5.03 -15.64 19.13
CA ASN A 197 -5.53 -14.55 19.99
C ASN A 197 -5.90 -13.29 19.19
N THR A 198 -6.25 -13.44 17.91
CA THR A 198 -6.54 -12.34 16.98
C THR A 198 -7.79 -11.53 17.35
N ALA A 199 -8.65 -12.06 18.22
CA ALA A 199 -9.86 -11.38 18.70
C ALA A 199 -9.61 -10.25 19.73
N ILE A 200 -8.42 -10.20 20.37
CA ILE A 200 -8.17 -9.29 21.50
C ILE A 200 -7.70 -7.90 21.03
N VAL A 201 -7.09 -7.80 19.85
CA VAL A 201 -6.46 -6.55 19.39
C VAL A 201 -7.46 -5.57 18.75
N GLY A 202 -8.63 -6.05 18.31
CA GLY A 202 -9.67 -5.21 17.70
C GLY A 202 -10.50 -4.37 18.68
N GLY A 203 -10.55 -4.76 19.97
CA GLY A 203 -11.40 -4.10 20.97
C GLY A 203 -10.83 -2.79 21.52
N ALA A 204 -9.50 -2.63 21.53
CA ALA A 204 -8.84 -1.52 22.22
C ALA A 204 -8.96 -0.17 21.48
N VAL A 205 -8.99 -0.17 20.14
CA VAL A 205 -8.97 1.07 19.35
C VAL A 205 -10.38 1.66 19.18
N GLY A 206 -11.42 0.81 19.13
CA GLY A 206 -12.82 1.25 18.99
C GLY A 206 -13.38 1.94 20.23
N GLY A 207 -12.95 1.53 21.43
CA GLY A 207 -13.45 2.08 22.70
C GLY A 207 -13.12 3.55 22.91
N VAL A 208 -11.91 3.98 22.53
CA VAL A 208 -11.44 5.36 22.75
C VAL A 208 -12.17 6.35 21.84
N LEU A 209 -12.38 5.99 20.57
CA LEU A 209 -13.14 6.81 19.61
C LEU A 209 -14.63 6.90 20.01
N GLY A 210 -15.23 5.80 20.47
CA GLY A 210 -16.61 5.79 20.94
C GLY A 210 -16.84 6.68 22.16
N ALA A 211 -15.95 6.62 23.16
CA ALA A 211 -16.04 7.44 24.37
C ALA A 211 -15.86 8.94 24.07
N ALA A 212 -14.93 9.29 23.18
CA ALA A 212 -14.72 10.69 22.77
C ALA A 212 -15.94 11.28 22.04
N LEU A 213 -16.60 10.49 21.19
CA LEU A 213 -17.81 10.91 20.49
C LEU A 213 -18.98 11.18 21.46
N LEU A 214 -19.20 10.27 22.40
CA LEU A 214 -20.26 10.39 23.41
C LEU A 214 -20.02 11.57 24.36
N ALA A 215 -18.77 11.82 24.76
CA ALA A 215 -18.42 12.99 25.57
C ALA A 215 -18.68 14.31 24.82
N SER A 216 -18.37 14.36 23.53
CA SER A 216 -18.59 15.53 22.68
C SER A 216 -20.08 15.84 22.49
N LEU A 217 -20.89 14.81 22.24
CA LEU A 217 -22.35 14.92 22.14
C LEU A 217 -22.99 15.35 23.45
N GLY A 218 -22.53 14.81 24.58
CA GLY A 218 -23.00 15.20 25.92
C GLY A 218 -22.70 16.68 26.23
N ALA A 219 -21.50 17.16 25.88
CA ALA A 219 -21.13 18.56 26.08
C ALA A 219 -21.97 19.51 25.20
N LEU A 220 -22.21 19.16 23.93
CA LEU A 220 -23.06 19.92 23.02
C LEU A 220 -24.51 19.98 23.51
N ALA A 221 -25.07 18.86 23.95
CA ALA A 221 -26.44 18.80 24.50
C ALA A 221 -26.58 19.66 25.76
N ALA A 222 -25.60 19.60 26.67
CA ALA A 222 -25.59 20.42 27.88
C ALA A 222 -25.49 21.92 27.57
N LEU A 223 -24.72 22.33 26.54
CA LEU A 223 -24.63 23.72 26.11
C LEU A 223 -25.91 24.20 25.43
N CYS A 224 -26.56 23.37 24.62
CA CYS A 224 -27.85 23.69 23.99
C CYS A 224 -28.98 23.80 25.02
N MET A 225 -28.97 22.97 26.07
CA MET A 225 -29.94 23.05 27.17
C MET A 225 -29.66 24.20 28.15
N ARG A 226 -28.42 24.70 28.21
CA ARG A 226 -28.03 25.87 29.02
C ARG A 226 -28.29 27.21 28.33
N ARG A 227 -28.63 27.22 27.03
CA ARG A 227 -29.14 28.42 26.39
C ARG A 227 -30.56 28.66 26.92
N PRO A 228 -30.82 29.75 27.66
CA PRO A 228 -32.18 30.08 28.05
C PRO A 228 -33.03 30.21 26.77
N LYS A 229 -34.23 29.62 26.80
CA LYS A 229 -35.25 29.80 25.77
C LYS A 229 -35.48 31.30 25.56
N ALA A 230 -34.83 31.90 24.57
CA ALA A 230 -35.40 33.03 23.86
C ALA A 230 -36.41 32.42 22.88
N GLN A 231 -37.67 32.30 23.32
CA GLN A 231 -38.77 32.07 22.40
C GLN A 231 -39.10 33.40 21.71
N ASP A 232 -38.96 33.35 20.38
CA ASP A 232 -39.81 33.94 19.34
C ASP A 232 -40.04 35.46 19.31
N ALA A 233 -39.50 36.07 18.26
CA ALA A 233 -40.20 37.15 17.56
C ALA A 233 -40.17 36.87 16.04
N HIS A 234 -41.35 36.60 15.50
CA HIS A 234 -41.71 36.66 14.08
C HIS A 234 -41.34 38.01 13.46
N ALA A 235 -40.76 38.02 12.25
CA ALA A 235 -41.34 38.57 11.02
C ALA A 235 -40.31 38.60 9.87
N PRO A 236 -40.75 38.45 8.60
CA PRO A 236 -39.87 38.41 7.44
C PRO A 236 -39.55 39.82 6.93
N GLU A 237 -38.28 40.14 6.71
CA GLU A 237 -37.91 41.27 5.85
C GLU A 237 -37.66 40.76 4.43
N GLU A 238 -38.73 40.85 3.66
CA GLU A 238 -38.67 41.21 2.25
C GLU A 238 -38.14 42.64 2.14
N TYR A 239 -36.97 42.84 1.51
CA TYR A 239 -36.64 44.10 0.86
C TYR A 239 -35.73 43.91 -0.35
N ALA A 240 -36.33 44.19 -1.50
CA ALA A 240 -35.77 44.87 -2.66
C ALA A 240 -34.61 44.21 -3.42
N ASN A 241 -35.03 43.40 -4.41
CA ASN A 241 -34.47 43.45 -5.76
C ASN A 241 -34.23 44.91 -6.21
N LYS A 242 -32.99 45.24 -6.55
CA LYS A 242 -32.66 46.35 -7.44
C LYS A 242 -31.85 45.83 -8.62
N ASP A 243 -32.55 45.82 -9.74
CA ASP A 243 -32.12 46.10 -11.11
C ASP A 243 -30.63 46.36 -11.37
N GLY A 244 -30.12 45.64 -12.38
CA GLY A 244 -29.68 46.30 -13.60
C GLY A 244 -28.22 46.72 -13.69
N GLY A 245 -27.33 45.77 -13.99
CA GLY A 245 -26.01 46.03 -14.58
C GLY A 245 -25.87 45.33 -15.93
N PRO A 246 -25.51 46.03 -17.03
CA PRO A 246 -25.50 45.47 -18.38
C PRO A 246 -24.37 44.44 -18.58
N PRO A 247 -24.52 43.50 -19.53
CA PRO A 247 -23.48 42.53 -19.84
C PRO A 247 -22.26 43.24 -20.46
N GLN A 248 -21.11 43.09 -19.82
CA GLN A 248 -19.83 43.44 -20.43
C GLN A 248 -19.44 42.33 -21.40
N GLU A 249 -19.52 42.68 -22.68
CA GLU A 249 -19.08 41.91 -23.83
C GLU A 249 -17.55 42.03 -24.03
N LEU A 250 -16.98 40.97 -24.64
CA LEU A 250 -15.69 40.83 -25.34
C LEU A 250 -14.38 40.52 -24.56
N PRO A 251 -13.37 39.86 -25.21
CA PRO A 251 -13.36 39.25 -26.54
C PRO A 251 -12.95 37.76 -26.58
N ALA A 252 -13.44 37.07 -27.61
CA ALA A 252 -13.01 35.74 -28.01
C ALA A 252 -11.51 35.71 -28.35
N ARG A 253 -10.79 34.71 -27.82
CA ARG A 253 -9.42 34.41 -28.23
C ARG A 253 -9.44 33.64 -29.57
N PRO A 254 -8.54 33.96 -30.52
CA PRO A 254 -8.40 33.21 -31.76
C PRO A 254 -7.98 31.76 -31.50
N ILE A 255 -8.64 30.83 -32.20
CA ILE A 255 -8.19 29.45 -32.36
C ILE A 255 -6.98 29.47 -33.29
N HIS A 256 -5.82 29.07 -32.79
CA HIS A 256 -4.70 28.72 -33.65
C HIS A 256 -4.95 27.34 -34.25
N GLU A 257 -5.26 27.32 -35.54
CA GLU A 257 -5.13 26.15 -36.39
C GLU A 257 -3.66 25.69 -36.39
N MET A 258 -3.42 24.40 -36.14
CA MET A 258 -2.17 23.75 -36.51
C MET A 258 -2.44 22.86 -37.73
N PRO A 259 -1.78 23.10 -38.87
CA PRO A 259 -1.84 22.21 -40.02
C PRO A 259 -1.06 20.93 -39.73
N GLY A 260 -1.64 19.80 -40.14
CA GLY A 260 -1.02 18.49 -40.07
C GLY A 260 0.18 18.34 -41.01
N SER A 261 1.07 17.45 -40.61
CA SER A 261 1.98 16.68 -41.45
C SER A 261 2.32 15.40 -40.68
#